data_AF-A0A2D4LBW0-F1
#
_entry.id   AF-A0A2D4LBW0-F1
#
_cell.length_a   1.000
_cell.length_b   1.000
_cell.length_c   1.000
_cell.angle_alpha   90.00
_cell.angle_beta   90.00
_cell.angle_gamma   90.00
#
_symmetry.space_group_name_H-M   'P 1'
#
loop_
_entity.id
_entity.type
_entity.pdbx_description
1 polymer ?
#
loop_
_entity_poly.entity_id
_entity_poly.type
_entity_poly.pdbx_seq_one_letter_code
_entity_poly.pdbx_strand_id
1 'polypeptide(L)'
;MKENKENSSPSVSLANLDHTKPCWYWDKKDLAHTPSQLEGLDPATEARYRREGARFIFDVGTRLGLHYDTLATGIIYFHRFYMFHSFKQFPRYVTGACCLFLAGKVEETPKKCKDIIKTARSLLNDVQFGQFGDDPK
;
A
#
# COMPACT_ATOMS: atom_id res chain seq x y z
N MET A 1 -58.88 5.03 19.21
CA MET A 1 -58.39 5.93 18.13
C MET A 1 -57.30 6.80 18.76
N LYS A 2 -56.02 6.74 18.41
CA LYS A 2 -55.28 6.17 17.28
C LYS A 2 -53.92 5.64 17.79
N GLU A 3 -53.36 4.73 17.02
CA GLU A 3 -52.05 4.08 17.16
C GLU A 3 -50.85 5.04 17.04
N ASN A 4 -49.71 4.61 17.59
CA ASN A 4 -48.35 4.56 16.98
C ASN A 4 -47.37 4.23 18.13
N LYS A 5 -46.98 2.97 18.38
CA LYS A 5 -46.12 2.04 17.62
C LYS A 5 -44.70 2.59 17.33
N GLU A 6 -43.76 2.03 18.09
CA GLU A 6 -42.34 1.79 17.82
C GLU A 6 -41.43 2.96 17.45
N ASN A 7 -40.49 3.28 18.35
CA ASN A 7 -39.08 3.28 17.94
C ASN A 7 -38.17 3.06 19.16
N SER A 8 -37.98 1.79 19.53
CA SER A 8 -36.82 1.35 20.31
C SER A 8 -35.59 1.45 19.42
N SER A 9 -34.87 2.56 19.48
CA SER A 9 -33.52 2.64 18.93
C SER A 9 -32.63 1.70 19.76
N PRO A 10 -31.98 0.69 19.15
CA PRO A 10 -30.95 -0.04 19.87
C PRO A 10 -29.80 0.95 20.03
N SER A 11 -29.50 1.30 21.28
CA SER A 11 -28.21 1.88 21.63
C SER A 11 -27.15 0.89 21.19
N VAL A 12 -26.61 1.07 19.97
CA VAL A 12 -25.44 0.32 19.51
C VAL A 12 -24.35 0.67 20.52
N SER A 13 -24.07 -0.26 21.42
CA SER A 13 -22.93 -0.19 22.30
C SER A 13 -21.71 -0.06 21.39
N LEU A 14 -21.15 1.15 21.29
CA LEU A 14 -19.82 1.36 20.74
C LEU A 14 -18.89 0.52 21.61
N ALA A 15 -18.66 -0.71 21.17
CA ALA A 15 -17.74 -1.61 21.82
C ALA A 15 -16.40 -0.89 21.93
N ASN A 16 -15.89 -0.80 23.16
CA ASN A 16 -14.57 -0.31 23.55
C ASN A 16 -13.57 -0.31 22.38
N LEU A 17 -13.42 0.84 21.70
CA LEU A 17 -12.31 1.02 20.77
C LEU A 17 -11.07 1.21 21.64
N ASP A 18 -10.23 0.19 21.68
CA ASP A 18 -8.88 0.28 22.23
C ASP A 18 -8.12 1.37 21.45
N HIS A 19 -8.10 2.60 21.99
CA HIS A 19 -7.43 3.77 21.39
C HIS A 19 -5.90 3.62 21.32
N THR A 20 -5.34 2.48 21.75
CA THR A 20 -3.91 2.20 21.64
C THR A 20 -3.48 1.75 20.25
N LYS A 21 -4.41 1.41 19.34
CA LYS A 21 -4.09 0.96 17.98
C LYS A 21 -4.54 1.95 16.90
N PRO A 22 -3.65 2.32 15.95
CA PRO A 22 -4.02 3.24 14.87
C PRO A 22 -5.07 2.61 13.94
N CYS A 23 -6.04 3.44 13.51
CA CYS A 23 -7.03 3.08 12.49
C CYS A 23 -6.44 3.27 11.09
N TRP A 24 -6.54 2.24 10.24
CA TRP A 24 -5.99 2.21 8.87
C TRP A 24 -7.08 2.22 7.79
N TYR A 25 -8.23 2.80 8.10
CA TYR A 25 -9.37 2.90 7.21
C TYR A 25 -9.69 4.37 6.97
N TRP A 26 -10.06 4.69 5.73
CA TRP A 26 -10.36 6.05 5.28
C TRP A 26 -11.65 6.08 4.47
N ASP A 27 -12.39 7.18 4.55
CA ASP A 27 -13.54 7.40 3.70
C ASP A 27 -13.11 7.74 2.28
N LYS A 28 -14.02 7.51 1.31
CA LYS A 28 -13.79 7.91 -0.08
C LYS A 28 -13.47 9.41 -0.24
N LYS A 29 -13.99 10.24 0.67
CA LYS A 29 -13.71 11.68 0.70
C LYS A 29 -12.28 11.98 1.13
N ASP A 30 -11.72 11.20 2.06
CA ASP A 30 -10.34 11.36 2.52
C ASP A 30 -9.34 10.88 1.45
N LEU A 31 -9.71 9.84 0.69
CA LEU A 31 -8.94 9.37 -0.47
C LEU A 31 -8.87 10.39 -1.61
N ALA A 32 -9.69 11.45 -1.59
CA ALA A 32 -9.59 12.59 -2.50
C ALA A 32 -8.61 13.68 -2.01
N HIS A 33 -7.98 13.48 -0.85
CA HIS A 33 -7.07 14.43 -0.20
C HIS A 33 -5.77 13.74 0.22
N THR A 34 -5.28 12.78 -0.58
CA THR A 34 -3.99 12.13 -0.33
C THR A 34 -2.84 13.14 -0.48
N PRO A 35 -1.67 12.90 0.12
CA PRO A 35 -0.50 13.75 -0.07
C PRO A 35 -0.14 13.97 -1.55
N SER A 36 -0.37 12.96 -2.40
CA SER A 36 -0.15 13.09 -3.84
C SER A 36 -1.14 14.05 -4.50
N GLN A 37 -2.43 13.99 -4.15
CA GLN A 37 -3.45 14.89 -4.67
C GLN A 37 -3.30 16.32 -4.15
N LEU A 38 -2.90 16.48 -2.88
CA LEU A 38 -2.59 17.79 -2.29
C LEU A 38 -1.41 18.47 -3.00
N GLU A 39 -0.45 17.70 -3.51
CA GLU A 39 0.63 18.22 -4.36
C GLU A 39 0.22 18.37 -5.84
N GLY A 40 -1.05 18.16 -6.19
CA GLY A 40 -1.58 18.35 -7.53
C GLY A 40 -1.34 17.18 -8.49
N LEU A 41 -1.24 15.95 -7.98
CA LEU A 41 -1.32 14.76 -8.83
C LEU A 41 -2.78 14.45 -9.16
N ASP A 42 -3.09 14.22 -10.44
CA ASP A 42 -4.44 13.83 -10.86
C ASP A 42 -4.86 12.49 -10.22
N PRO A 43 -6.12 12.34 -9.73
CA PRO A 43 -6.61 11.10 -9.13
C PRO A 43 -6.49 9.87 -10.02
N ALA A 44 -6.67 10.00 -11.34
CA ALA A 44 -6.55 8.87 -12.27
C ALA A 44 -5.10 8.38 -12.38
N THR A 45 -4.14 9.30 -12.39
CA THR A 45 -2.70 9.03 -12.37
C THR A 45 -2.28 8.41 -11.05
N GLU A 46 -2.77 8.91 -9.91
CA GLU A 46 -2.51 8.28 -8.61
C GLU A 46 -3.03 6.84 -8.56
N ALA A 47 -4.27 6.62 -9.03
CA ALA A 47 -4.84 5.28 -9.10
C ALA A 47 -4.02 4.35 -10.02
N ARG A 48 -3.51 4.88 -11.14
CA ARG A 48 -2.59 4.14 -12.03
C ARG A 48 -1.29 3.78 -11.32
N TYR A 49 -0.65 4.72 -10.62
CA TYR A 49 0.58 4.44 -9.86
C TYR A 49 0.37 3.42 -8.76
N ARG A 50 -0.78 3.45 -8.09
CA ARG A 50 -1.14 2.43 -7.10
C ARG A 50 -1.27 1.03 -7.73
N ARG A 51 -1.94 0.92 -8.88
CA ARG A 51 -2.04 -0.35 -9.63
C ARG A 51 -0.69 -0.86 -10.12
N GLU A 52 0.12 0.03 -10.71
CA GLU A 52 1.46 -0.32 -11.20
C GLU A 52 2.38 -0.79 -10.06
N GLY A 53 2.38 -0.09 -8.93
CA GLY A 53 3.18 -0.47 -7.76
C GLY A 53 2.73 -1.79 -7.13
N ALA A 54 1.42 -1.99 -6.95
CA ALA A 54 0.89 -3.26 -6.43
C ALA A 54 1.20 -4.44 -7.36
N ARG A 55 1.06 -4.26 -8.68
CA ARG A 55 1.42 -5.27 -9.67
C ARG A 55 2.92 -5.59 -9.64
N PHE A 56 3.77 -4.57 -9.53
CA PHE A 56 5.20 -4.77 -9.39
C PHE A 56 5.56 -5.61 -8.15
N ILE A 57 4.96 -5.32 -6.99
CA ILE A 57 5.17 -6.10 -5.76
C ILE A 57 4.75 -7.56 -5.99
N PHE A 58 3.60 -7.78 -6.62
CA PHE A 58 3.10 -9.10 -6.95
C PHE A 58 4.04 -9.86 -7.89
N ASP A 59 4.48 -9.23 -8.99
CA ASP A 59 5.33 -9.85 -10.01
C ASP A 59 6.73 -10.18 -9.45
N VAL A 60 7.34 -9.27 -8.67
CA VAL A 60 8.64 -9.50 -8.02
C VAL A 60 8.53 -10.63 -7.00
N GLY A 61 7.52 -10.57 -6.11
CA GLY A 61 7.39 -11.57 -5.05
C GLY A 61 7.03 -12.95 -5.59
N THR A 62 6.22 -13.03 -6.65
CA THR A 62 5.93 -14.29 -7.35
C THR A 62 7.19 -14.89 -7.96
N ARG A 63 8.03 -14.09 -8.64
CA ARG A 63 9.33 -14.56 -9.16
C ARG A 63 10.29 -15.03 -8.07
N LEU A 64 10.20 -14.47 -6.87
CA LEU A 64 10.99 -14.88 -5.70
C LEU A 64 10.39 -16.07 -4.95
N GLY A 65 9.23 -16.59 -5.37
CA GLY A 65 8.54 -17.70 -4.72
C GLY A 65 7.99 -17.35 -3.33
N LEU A 66 7.57 -16.09 -3.12
CA LEU A 66 6.92 -15.67 -1.88
C LEU A 66 5.44 -16.09 -1.86
N HIS A 67 4.95 -16.40 -0.65
CA HIS A 67 3.55 -16.75 -0.43
C HIS A 67 2.63 -15.55 -0.67
N TYR A 68 1.36 -15.79 -1.02
CA TYR A 68 0.41 -14.72 -1.33
C TYR A 68 0.19 -13.77 -0.14
N ASP A 69 0.29 -14.27 1.11
CA ASP A 69 0.21 -13.45 2.31
C ASP A 69 1.32 -12.39 2.36
N THR A 70 2.57 -12.77 2.05
CA THR A 70 3.71 -11.83 1.95
C THR A 70 3.48 -10.77 0.89
N LEU A 71 2.89 -11.15 -0.25
CA LEU A 71 2.55 -10.19 -1.32
C LEU A 71 1.48 -9.21 -0.84
N ALA A 72 0.42 -9.73 -0.20
CA ALA A 72 -0.67 -8.92 0.35
C ALA A 72 -0.15 -7.94 1.41
N THR A 73 0.67 -8.39 2.35
CA THR A 73 1.29 -7.54 3.37
C THR A 73 2.14 -6.44 2.74
N GLY A 74 2.96 -6.76 1.74
CA GLY A 74 3.74 -5.76 0.99
C GLY A 74 2.87 -4.73 0.28
N ILE A 75 1.78 -5.16 -0.36
CA ILE A 75 0.82 -4.28 -1.04
C ILE A 75 0.09 -3.37 -0.04
N ILE A 76 -0.31 -3.90 1.12
CA ILE A 76 -0.96 -3.10 2.17
C ILE A 76 -0.01 -2.05 2.73
N TYR A 77 1.25 -2.40 3.00
CA TYR A 77 2.27 -1.41 3.39
C TYR A 77 2.44 -0.33 2.35
N PHE A 78 2.49 -0.71 1.07
CA PHE A 78 2.59 0.24 -0.04
C PHE A 78 1.37 1.18 -0.10
N HIS A 79 0.15 0.66 0.01
CA HIS A 79 -1.05 1.51 0.00
C HIS A 79 -1.09 2.49 1.18
N ARG A 80 -0.77 1.99 2.38
CA ARG A 80 -0.70 2.78 3.61
C ARG A 80 0.39 3.85 3.54
N PHE A 81 1.56 3.53 2.99
CA PHE A 81 2.65 4.48 2.81
C PHE A 81 2.20 5.73 2.03
N TYR A 82 1.49 5.53 0.92
CA TYR A 82 0.99 6.64 0.09
C TYR A 82 -0.27 7.33 0.65
N MET A 83 -0.70 7.00 1.88
CA MET A 83 -1.61 7.86 2.64
C MET A 83 -0.88 8.96 3.42
N PHE A 84 0.44 8.83 3.59
CA PHE A 84 1.28 9.79 4.32
C PHE A 84 2.37 10.44 3.45
N HIS A 85 2.66 9.86 2.29
CA HIS A 85 3.69 10.36 1.37
C HIS A 85 3.19 10.51 -0.07
N SER A 86 3.84 11.38 -0.83
CA SER A 86 3.50 11.68 -2.23
C SER A 86 4.29 10.81 -3.21
N PHE A 87 3.64 10.38 -4.30
CA PHE A 87 4.30 9.74 -5.44
C PHE A 87 5.28 10.65 -6.17
N LYS A 88 5.19 11.98 -6.00
CA LYS A 88 6.16 12.93 -6.58
C LYS A 88 7.50 12.90 -5.82
N GLN A 89 7.47 12.58 -4.53
CA GLN A 89 8.66 12.52 -3.69
C GLN A 89 9.25 11.10 -3.62
N PHE A 90 8.38 10.08 -3.57
CA PHE A 90 8.79 8.69 -3.39
C PHE A 90 8.42 7.85 -4.62
N PRO A 91 9.41 7.39 -5.41
CA PRO A 91 9.15 6.55 -6.58
C PRO A 91 8.52 5.20 -6.22
N ARG A 92 7.41 4.88 -6.91
CA ARG A 92 6.57 3.70 -6.60
C ARG A 92 7.30 2.36 -6.62
N TYR A 93 8.25 2.15 -7.53
CA TYR A 93 8.95 0.87 -7.62
C TYR A 93 9.98 0.67 -6.50
N VAL A 94 10.65 1.74 -6.10
CA VAL A 94 11.58 1.74 -4.95
C VAL A 94 10.81 1.46 -3.67
N THR A 95 9.70 2.19 -3.45
CA THR A 95 8.82 1.96 -2.30
C THR A 95 8.27 0.54 -2.31
N GLY A 96 7.81 0.03 -3.46
CA GLY A 96 7.30 -1.34 -3.59
C GLY A 96 8.33 -2.40 -3.24
N ALA A 97 9.58 -2.25 -3.70
CA ALA A 97 10.67 -3.16 -3.36
C ALA A 97 10.97 -3.14 -1.85
N CYS A 98 10.97 -1.95 -1.24
CA CYS A 98 11.15 -1.79 0.21
C CYS A 98 10.00 -2.44 1.00
N CYS A 99 8.75 -2.22 0.59
CA CYS A 99 7.57 -2.83 1.22
C CYS A 99 7.63 -4.37 1.15
N LEU A 100 8.01 -4.93 -0.01
CA LEU A 100 8.17 -6.38 -0.16
C LEU A 100 9.31 -6.95 0.68
N PHE A 101 10.44 -6.23 0.76
CA PHE A 101 11.56 -6.60 1.62
C PHE A 101 11.17 -6.64 3.09
N LEU A 102 10.40 -5.64 3.56
CA LEU A 102 9.89 -5.61 4.92
C LEU A 102 8.85 -6.71 5.15
N ALA A 103 7.89 -6.88 4.25
CA ALA A 103 6.87 -7.91 4.34
C ALA A 103 7.46 -9.32 4.44
N GLY A 104 8.50 -9.63 3.67
CA GLY A 104 9.20 -10.91 3.77
C GLY A 104 9.79 -11.15 5.16
N LYS A 105 10.27 -10.12 5.86
CA LYS A 105 10.74 -10.27 7.25
C LYS A 105 9.58 -10.47 8.23
N VAL A 106 8.48 -9.73 8.04
CA VAL A 106 7.31 -9.78 8.94
C VAL A 106 6.57 -11.12 8.84
N GLU A 107 6.44 -11.65 7.63
CA GLU A 107 5.78 -12.93 7.36
C GLU A 107 6.76 -14.11 7.44
N GLU A 108 7.92 -13.94 8.09
CA GLU A 108 8.94 -14.99 8.29
C GLU A 108 9.37 -15.73 7.00
N THR A 109 9.34 -15.00 5.87
CA THR A 109 9.73 -15.44 4.52
C THR A 109 10.78 -14.51 3.90
N PRO A 110 11.91 -14.24 4.58
CA PRO A 110 12.82 -13.18 4.19
C PRO A 110 13.53 -13.45 2.85
N LYS A 111 13.76 -12.39 2.08
CA LYS A 111 14.59 -12.40 0.86
C LYS A 111 15.69 -11.35 1.00
N LYS A 112 16.86 -11.61 0.39
CA LYS A 112 17.95 -10.63 0.38
C LYS A 112 17.53 -9.45 -0.48
N CYS A 113 17.88 -8.23 -0.05
CA CYS A 113 17.65 -7.00 -0.82
C CYS A 113 18.19 -7.14 -2.25
N LYS A 114 19.42 -7.65 -2.39
CA LYS A 114 20.05 -8.01 -3.67
C LYS A 114 19.16 -8.82 -4.61
N ASP A 115 18.43 -9.81 -4.09
CA ASP A 115 17.59 -10.69 -4.91
C ASP A 115 16.32 -9.98 -5.35
N ILE A 116 15.78 -9.09 -4.50
CA ILE A 116 14.66 -8.21 -4.84
C ILE A 116 15.07 -7.22 -5.93
N ILE A 117 16.23 -6.56 -5.79
CA ILE A 117 16.75 -5.61 -6.78
C ILE A 117 17.05 -6.31 -8.12
N LYS A 118 17.68 -7.48 -8.10
CA LYS A 118 17.95 -8.26 -9.33
C LYS A 118 16.65 -8.64 -10.03
N THR A 119 15.65 -9.08 -9.28
CA THR A 119 14.33 -9.40 -9.82
C THR A 119 13.64 -8.15 -10.39
N ALA A 120 13.70 -7.02 -9.68
CA ALA A 120 13.16 -5.75 -10.15
C ALA A 120 13.81 -5.29 -11.46
N ARG A 121 15.14 -5.41 -11.59
CA ARG A 121 15.88 -5.11 -12.83
C ARG A 121 15.40 -5.97 -14.01
N SER A 122 15.04 -7.23 -13.76
CA SER A 122 14.54 -8.14 -14.80
C SER A 122 13.09 -7.89 -15.23
N LEU A 123 12.36 -7.03 -14.51
CA LEU A 123 10.95 -6.72 -14.74
C LEU A 123 10.72 -5.30 -15.25
N LEU A 124 11.59 -4.37 -14.88
CA LEU A 124 11.47 -2.95 -15.21
C LEU A 124 12.35 -2.57 -16.40
N ASN A 125 11.90 -1.59 -17.19
CA ASN A 125 12.75 -0.98 -18.21
C ASN A 125 13.79 -0.01 -17.60
N ASP A 126 14.73 0.48 -18.41
CA ASP A 126 15.81 1.35 -17.93
C ASP A 126 15.32 2.64 -17.26
N VAL A 127 14.27 3.26 -17.80
CA VAL A 127 13.70 4.49 -17.23
C VAL A 127 13.09 4.23 -15.85
N GLN A 128 12.38 3.12 -15.71
CA GLN A 128 11.75 2.73 -14.45
C GLN A 128 12.80 2.28 -13.42
N PHE A 129 13.82 1.54 -13.86
CA PHE A 129 14.87 1.06 -12.98
C PHE A 129 15.84 2.18 -12.55
N GLY A 130 16.04 3.21 -13.38
CA GLY A 130 16.85 4.38 -13.01
C GLY A 130 16.36 5.08 -11.74
N GLN A 131 15.12 4.88 -11.32
CA GLN A 131 14.58 5.40 -10.06
C GLN A 131 15.23 4.80 -8.80
N PHE A 132 15.89 3.65 -8.91
CA PHE A 132 16.60 3.00 -7.80
C PHE A 132 17.98 3.64 -7.52
N GLY A 133 18.47 4.53 -8.39
CA GLY A 133 19.77 5.19 -8.27
C GLY A 133 20.93 4.35 -8.81
N ASP A 134 22.14 4.90 -8.70
CA ASP A 134 23.36 4.35 -9.33
C ASP A 134 23.95 3.11 -8.61
N ASP A 135 23.65 2.92 -7.32
CA ASP A 135 24.13 1.76 -6.53
C ASP A 135 22.99 1.07 -5.74
N PRO A 136 22.13 0.30 -6.42
CA PRO A 136 21.04 -0.43 -5.78
C PRO A 136 21.58 -1.73 -5.16
N LYS A 137 21.99 -1.67 -3.89
CA LYS A 137 22.67 -2.77 -3.18
C LYS A 137 21.79 -3.94 -2.74
#